data_AF-A0A5C7SRA1-F1
#
_entry.id   AF-A0A5C7SRA1-F1
#
_cell.length_a   1.000
_cell.length_b   1.000
_cell.length_c   1.000
_cell.angle_alpha   90.00
_cell.angle_beta   90.00
_cell.angle_gamma   90.00
#
_symmetry.space_group_name_H-M   'P 1'
#
loop_
_entity.id
_entity.type
_entity.pdbx_description
1 polymer ?
#
loop_
_entity_poly.entity_id
_entity_poly.type
_entity_poly.pdbx_seq_one_letter_code
_entity_poly.pdbx_strand_id
1 'polypeptide(L)'
;LLLDTYRTFGCDSGQPTFRYSLLDGVKDGFLINPVVVDARTDITTKLLSEQGYAVMAPVGEDGQQEQSFVSKDFEKKFFSKATNELFCQTFIKNGLRDPVTGEFGKGLVFAVSQNHAAKLTQLLNELADVLWPGKYQSDFAVQVTSSVPAAQQYTINFTNNNLLGSANFNAQYKTSKARVCVTVGMMTTGYDCPDILNLALMRPVYSPSDFVQIKGRGTRKHNFLEQLFDDELKPLINESEKVRFKFFDFFANCEYFEEKFDYDEVLKLPARSSEGEGQGGDPPPPIGGLYEHTGTDAIFHVAEQQIGYEGMKIDRMFFEKFEDQVKADPMLQQQVENEQWEQAIDYVTSQLFDKPNEYFNLEKLRRAAGVDRRLSLKEILQKIFGLIPYFKSKDELLEDEFQEFLLANQSKLAEDQGIAVLAMKYFFKAYATDAALRAIIDDKRFGELNVNPAFGVGDLRAVPPEWREGIPEYVKDYVPLNQFM
;
A
#
# COMPACT_ATOMS: atom_id res chain seq x y z
N LEU A 1 -19.75 2.96 17.20
CA LEU A 1 -18.37 3.11 17.74
C LEU A 1 -17.46 2.50 16.70
N LEU A 2 -16.88 3.30 15.80
CA LEU A 2 -15.77 2.84 14.96
C LEU A 2 -14.50 3.27 15.70
N LEU A 3 -14.05 2.40 16.60
CA LEU A 3 -12.75 2.54 17.26
C LEU A 3 -11.66 2.26 16.20
N ASP A 4 -10.55 2.98 16.28
CA ASP A 4 -9.31 2.64 15.58
C ASP A 4 -9.01 1.15 15.79
N THR A 5 -8.72 0.42 14.71
CA THR A 5 -8.44 -1.02 14.74
C THR A 5 -7.35 -1.32 15.77
N TYR A 6 -6.30 -0.51 15.84
CA TYR A 6 -5.21 -0.71 16.79
C TYR A 6 -5.70 -0.58 18.24
N ARG A 7 -6.47 0.47 18.55
CA ARG A 7 -7.06 0.66 19.89
C ARG A 7 -8.07 -0.43 20.25
N THR A 8 -8.85 -0.89 19.28
CA THR A 8 -9.84 -1.98 19.47
C THR A 8 -9.16 -3.27 19.90
N PHE A 9 -8.00 -3.56 19.33
CA PHE A 9 -7.21 -4.75 19.66
C PHE A 9 -6.13 -4.49 20.74
N GLY A 10 -6.22 -3.39 21.50
CA GLY A 10 -5.33 -3.08 22.63
C GLY A 10 -3.89 -2.73 22.24
N CYS A 11 -3.67 -2.37 20.97
CA CYS A 11 -2.39 -1.92 20.44
C CYS A 11 -2.32 -0.39 20.46
N ASP A 12 -2.30 0.23 21.66
CA ASP A 12 -2.32 1.70 21.81
C ASP A 12 -1.09 2.41 21.20
N SER A 13 -0.01 1.66 20.93
CA SER A 13 1.18 2.13 20.23
C SER A 13 1.02 2.24 18.71
N GLY A 14 -0.12 1.80 18.14
CA GLY A 14 -0.32 1.75 16.69
C GLY A 14 0.50 0.70 15.96
N GLN A 15 1.14 -0.23 16.70
CA GLN A 15 1.93 -1.32 16.13
C GLN A 15 1.26 -2.69 16.37
N PRO A 16 1.12 -3.53 15.33
CA PRO A 16 0.54 -4.86 15.48
C PRO A 16 1.58 -5.82 16.10
N THR A 17 1.11 -6.89 16.75
CA THR A 17 1.97 -7.96 17.29
C THR A 17 2.82 -8.63 16.21
N PHE A 18 2.30 -8.72 14.99
CA PHE A 18 3.02 -9.24 13.83
C PHE A 18 2.49 -8.58 12.56
N ARG A 19 3.37 -8.29 11.60
CA ARG A 19 3.03 -7.73 10.30
C ARG A 19 3.74 -8.52 9.21
N TYR A 20 2.97 -9.11 8.31
CA TYR A 20 3.46 -9.70 7.07
C TYR A 20 2.96 -8.85 5.91
N SER A 21 3.84 -8.07 5.30
CA SER A 21 3.45 -7.10 4.28
C SER A 21 3.29 -7.75 2.91
N LEU A 22 2.65 -7.01 1.99
CA LEU A 22 2.62 -7.41 0.59
C LEU A 22 4.03 -7.59 0.01
N LEU A 23 4.97 -6.74 0.43
CA LEU A 23 6.36 -6.78 -0.05
C LEU A 23 7.06 -8.06 0.42
N ASP A 24 6.89 -8.43 1.68
CA ASP A 24 7.44 -9.67 2.23
C ASP A 24 6.84 -10.87 1.49
N GLY A 25 5.52 -10.86 1.27
CA GLY A 25 4.83 -11.85 0.45
C GLY A 25 5.40 -12.00 -0.97
N VAL A 26 5.82 -10.92 -1.60
CA VAL A 26 6.43 -10.96 -2.94
C VAL A 26 7.87 -11.43 -2.89
N LYS A 27 8.67 -10.94 -1.93
CA LYS A 27 10.08 -11.35 -1.74
C LYS A 27 10.20 -12.84 -1.43
N ASP A 28 9.32 -13.36 -0.59
CA ASP A 28 9.27 -14.78 -0.22
C ASP A 28 8.63 -15.64 -1.31
N GLY A 29 8.14 -15.02 -2.39
CA GLY A 29 7.54 -15.72 -3.53
C GLY A 29 6.18 -16.33 -3.21
N PHE A 30 5.41 -15.80 -2.28
CA PHE A 30 4.01 -16.20 -2.06
C PHE A 30 3.02 -15.35 -2.85
N LEU A 31 3.40 -14.13 -3.22
CA LEU A 31 2.61 -13.17 -3.98
C LEU A 31 3.35 -12.72 -5.24
N ILE A 32 2.60 -12.19 -6.20
CA ILE A 32 3.13 -11.62 -7.44
C ILE A 32 2.86 -10.12 -7.51
N ASN A 33 3.76 -9.39 -8.17
CA ASN A 33 3.61 -7.97 -8.38
C ASN A 33 2.86 -7.63 -9.67
N PRO A 34 2.14 -6.49 -9.70
CA PRO A 34 1.52 -6.01 -10.93
C PRO A 34 2.54 -5.47 -11.94
N VAL A 35 2.12 -5.42 -13.19
CA VAL A 35 2.63 -4.47 -14.19
C VAL A 35 1.59 -3.36 -14.30
N VAL A 36 1.93 -2.16 -13.82
CA VAL A 36 1.03 -1.01 -13.86
C VAL A 36 1.02 -0.46 -15.27
N VAL A 37 -0.19 -0.26 -15.79
CA VAL A 37 -0.42 0.39 -17.08
C VAL A 37 -1.07 1.73 -16.77
N ASP A 38 -0.25 2.78 -16.81
CA ASP A 38 -0.74 4.15 -16.74
C ASP A 38 -1.25 4.54 -18.12
N ALA A 39 -2.57 4.71 -18.22
CA ALA A 39 -3.29 4.96 -19.47
C ALA A 39 -4.13 6.25 -19.37
N ARG A 40 -3.53 7.31 -18.84
CA ARG A 40 -4.16 8.63 -18.76
C ARG A 40 -4.59 9.17 -20.13
N THR A 41 -5.75 9.79 -20.12
CA THR A 41 -6.35 10.57 -21.22
C THR A 41 -6.20 12.06 -20.93
N ASP A 42 -6.37 12.90 -21.96
CA ASP A 42 -6.41 14.36 -21.80
C ASP A 42 -7.45 14.80 -20.76
N ILE A 43 -8.60 14.11 -20.71
CA ILE A 43 -9.66 14.38 -19.73
C ILE A 43 -9.18 14.05 -18.33
N THR A 44 -8.62 12.85 -18.10
CA THR A 44 -8.18 12.44 -16.75
C THR A 44 -6.99 13.24 -16.26
N THR A 45 -6.08 13.63 -17.14
CA THR A 45 -4.95 14.51 -16.81
C THR A 45 -5.43 15.93 -16.42
N LYS A 46 -6.37 16.51 -17.20
CA LYS A 46 -6.96 17.83 -16.86
C LYS A 46 -7.78 17.80 -15.58
N LEU A 47 -8.52 16.71 -15.34
CA LEU A 47 -9.29 16.48 -14.11
C LEU A 47 -8.38 16.48 -12.88
N LEU A 48 -7.17 15.92 -13.00
CA LEU A 48 -6.18 15.91 -11.93
C LEU A 48 -5.50 17.27 -11.73
N SER A 49 -5.31 18.06 -12.80
CA SER A 49 -4.59 19.35 -12.74
C SER A 49 -5.45 20.56 -12.37
N GLU A 50 -6.72 20.64 -12.81
CA GLU A 50 -7.54 21.85 -12.62
C GLU A 50 -8.26 21.90 -11.26
N GLN A 51 -8.44 20.77 -10.57
CA GLN A 51 -9.27 20.70 -9.36
C GLN A 51 -8.58 20.07 -8.14
N GLY A 52 -7.30 19.68 -8.23
CA GLY A 52 -6.49 19.15 -7.12
C GLY A 52 -7.29 18.41 -6.05
N TYR A 53 -7.69 17.15 -6.29
CA TYR A 53 -8.47 16.32 -5.35
C TYR A 53 -9.46 17.13 -4.48
N ALA A 54 -10.35 17.91 -5.12
CA ALA A 54 -11.36 18.67 -4.38
C ALA A 54 -12.19 17.71 -3.52
N VAL A 55 -11.94 17.80 -2.21
CA VAL A 55 -12.54 17.11 -1.06
C VAL A 55 -13.89 16.46 -1.37
N MET A 56 -13.89 15.14 -1.53
CA MET A 56 -15.10 14.32 -1.49
C MET A 56 -14.95 13.34 -0.32
N ALA A 57 -15.72 13.59 0.74
CA ALA A 57 -15.71 12.77 1.94
C ALA A 57 -16.07 11.30 1.65
N PRO A 58 -15.55 10.33 2.44
CA PRO A 58 -15.90 8.93 2.28
C PRO A 58 -17.40 8.71 2.52
N VAL A 59 -18.02 8.00 1.59
CA VAL A 59 -19.41 7.55 1.67
C VAL A 59 -19.55 6.61 2.88
N GLY A 60 -20.39 6.99 3.85
CA GLY A 60 -20.76 6.11 4.96
C GLY A 60 -21.52 4.87 4.47
N GLU A 61 -21.40 3.75 5.21
CA GLU A 61 -22.00 2.45 4.89
C GLU A 61 -23.54 2.42 4.87
N ASP A 62 -24.22 3.56 5.06
CA ASP A 62 -25.67 3.62 5.27
C ASP A 62 -26.47 4.00 4.00
N GLY A 63 -25.85 4.04 2.82
CA GLY A 63 -26.57 4.19 1.56
C GLY A 63 -27.32 5.51 1.37
N GLN A 64 -27.08 6.53 2.21
CA GLN A 64 -27.59 7.88 1.99
C GLN A 64 -26.61 8.66 1.12
N GLN A 65 -27.07 9.03 -0.08
CA GLN A 65 -26.37 9.89 -1.01
C GLN A 65 -26.23 11.29 -0.39
N GLU A 66 -25.11 11.57 0.29
CA GLU A 66 -24.68 12.95 0.43
C GLU A 66 -24.20 13.41 -0.95
N GLN A 67 -24.95 14.36 -1.50
CA GLN A 67 -24.74 14.91 -2.84
C GLN A 67 -23.30 15.41 -2.97
N SER A 68 -22.54 14.65 -3.73
CA SER A 68 -21.24 15.01 -4.26
C SER A 68 -21.33 16.38 -4.94
N PHE A 69 -20.66 17.39 -4.38
CA PHE A 69 -20.41 18.67 -5.06
C PHE A 69 -19.32 18.47 -6.13
N VAL A 70 -19.65 17.62 -7.09
CA VAL A 70 -18.94 17.48 -8.35
C VAL A 70 -19.57 18.49 -9.30
N SER A 71 -18.77 19.36 -9.91
CA SER A 71 -19.28 20.29 -10.93
C SER A 71 -20.07 19.50 -11.98
N LYS A 72 -21.28 19.94 -12.36
CA LYS A 72 -22.12 19.23 -13.37
C LYS A 72 -21.39 18.99 -14.69
N ASP A 73 -20.33 19.74 -14.97
CA ASP A 73 -19.49 19.59 -16.16
C ASP A 73 -18.46 18.44 -16.03
N PHE A 74 -18.03 18.10 -14.80
CA PHE A 74 -17.18 16.94 -14.50
C PHE A 74 -17.89 15.64 -14.83
N GLU A 75 -19.13 15.49 -14.37
CA GLU A 75 -19.91 14.27 -14.54
C GLU A 75 -20.15 14.01 -16.03
N LYS A 76 -20.52 15.05 -16.78
CA LYS A 76 -20.77 14.95 -18.22
C LYS A 76 -19.55 14.56 -19.05
N LYS A 77 -18.35 15.09 -18.74
CA LYS A 77 -17.12 14.75 -19.47
C LYS A 77 -16.60 13.36 -19.11
N PHE A 78 -16.61 13.00 -17.84
CA PHE A 78 -16.21 11.67 -17.37
C PHE A 78 -17.10 10.56 -17.96
N PHE A 79 -18.42 10.76 -17.92
CA PHE A 79 -19.39 9.79 -18.44
C PHE A 79 -19.57 9.90 -19.96
N SER A 80 -18.72 10.65 -20.67
CA SER A 80 -18.76 10.70 -22.14
C SER A 80 -18.58 9.29 -22.70
N LYS A 81 -19.30 8.99 -23.78
CA LYS A 81 -19.21 7.67 -24.43
C LYS A 81 -17.80 7.44 -24.97
N ALA A 82 -17.20 8.46 -25.60
CA ALA A 82 -15.88 8.41 -26.20
C ALA A 82 -14.77 8.06 -25.17
N THR A 83 -14.78 8.68 -23.99
CA THR A 83 -13.78 8.38 -22.95
C THR A 83 -13.86 6.92 -22.48
N ASN A 84 -15.09 6.44 -22.24
CA ASN A 84 -15.29 5.07 -21.74
C ASN A 84 -15.02 4.02 -22.82
N GLU A 85 -15.33 4.32 -24.09
CA GLU A 85 -14.92 3.50 -25.23
C GLU A 85 -13.39 3.38 -25.30
N LEU A 86 -12.68 4.49 -25.12
CA LEU A 86 -11.21 4.53 -25.11
C LEU A 86 -10.60 3.72 -23.96
N PHE A 87 -11.17 3.81 -22.75
CA PHE A 87 -10.75 2.99 -21.61
C PHE A 87 -10.91 1.50 -21.89
N CYS A 88 -12.07 1.09 -22.39
CA CYS A 88 -12.35 -0.31 -22.73
C CYS A 88 -11.45 -0.82 -23.85
N GLN A 89 -11.20 -0.02 -24.90
CA GLN A 89 -10.28 -0.38 -25.98
C GLN A 89 -8.85 -0.57 -25.46
N THR A 90 -8.38 0.35 -24.61
CA THR A 90 -7.03 0.28 -24.02
C THR A 90 -6.87 -0.94 -23.13
N PHE A 91 -7.89 -1.24 -22.33
CA PHE A 91 -7.92 -2.42 -21.47
C PHE A 91 -7.84 -3.72 -22.28
N ILE A 92 -8.65 -3.86 -23.33
CA ILE A 92 -8.65 -5.08 -24.17
C ILE A 92 -7.34 -5.22 -24.97
N LYS A 93 -6.80 -4.11 -25.48
CA LYS A 93 -5.61 -4.10 -26.33
C LYS A 93 -4.35 -4.52 -25.57
N ASN A 94 -4.16 -4.00 -24.36
CA ASN A 94 -2.93 -4.20 -23.59
C ASN A 94 -3.08 -5.25 -22.46
N GLY A 95 -4.26 -5.85 -22.31
CA GLY A 95 -4.47 -6.88 -21.31
C GLY A 95 -3.76 -8.19 -21.66
N LEU A 96 -3.33 -8.91 -20.63
CA LEU A 96 -2.74 -10.23 -20.76
C LEU A 96 -3.75 -11.23 -21.30
N ARG A 97 -3.22 -12.21 -22.03
CA ARG A 97 -3.97 -13.32 -22.61
C ARG A 97 -3.95 -14.52 -21.68
N ASP A 98 -4.98 -15.34 -21.78
CA ASP A 98 -5.01 -16.67 -21.17
C ASP A 98 -3.90 -17.53 -21.82
N PRO A 99 -2.94 -18.08 -21.06
CA PRO A 99 -1.82 -18.81 -21.63
C PRO A 99 -2.23 -20.14 -22.27
N VAL A 100 -3.41 -20.67 -21.94
CA VAL A 100 -3.91 -21.94 -22.48
C VAL A 100 -4.71 -21.71 -23.77
N THR A 101 -5.64 -20.75 -23.77
CA THR A 101 -6.54 -20.55 -24.92
C THR A 101 -6.12 -19.41 -25.85
N GLY A 102 -5.20 -18.55 -25.42
CA GLY A 102 -4.83 -17.32 -26.13
C GLY A 102 -5.93 -16.25 -26.13
N GLU A 103 -7.07 -16.50 -25.48
CA GLU A 103 -8.15 -15.51 -25.33
C GLU A 103 -7.73 -14.36 -24.41
N PHE A 104 -8.59 -13.35 -24.24
CA PHE A 104 -8.38 -12.35 -23.19
C PHE A 104 -8.32 -13.03 -21.82
N GLY A 105 -7.29 -12.76 -21.02
CA GLY A 105 -7.18 -13.28 -19.66
C GLY A 105 -8.27 -12.71 -18.76
N LYS A 106 -8.69 -13.46 -17.74
CA LYS A 106 -9.73 -13.00 -16.82
C LYS A 106 -9.40 -11.63 -16.24
N GLY A 107 -10.41 -10.77 -16.12
CA GLY A 107 -10.23 -9.48 -15.50
C GLY A 107 -11.39 -8.92 -14.69
N LEU A 108 -11.05 -7.97 -13.84
CA LEU A 108 -11.99 -7.18 -13.05
C LEU A 108 -11.86 -5.71 -13.42
N VAL A 109 -13.01 -5.06 -13.61
CA VAL A 109 -13.10 -3.63 -13.89
C VAL A 109 -13.88 -2.96 -12.76
N PHE A 110 -13.27 -1.97 -12.12
CA PHE A 110 -13.88 -1.20 -11.04
C PHE A 110 -14.43 0.11 -11.57
N ALA A 111 -15.75 0.27 -11.49
CA ALA A 111 -16.53 1.39 -11.99
C ALA A 111 -17.00 2.30 -10.84
N VAL A 112 -17.29 3.56 -11.16
CA VAL A 112 -17.72 4.59 -10.20
C VAL A 112 -19.10 4.31 -9.61
N SER A 113 -20.06 3.87 -10.43
CA SER A 113 -21.45 3.66 -10.05
C SER A 113 -22.04 2.45 -10.76
N GLN A 114 -23.22 2.00 -10.34
CA GLN A 114 -23.88 0.85 -10.97
C GLN A 114 -24.26 1.15 -12.42
N ASN A 115 -24.71 2.37 -12.71
CA ASN A 115 -25.00 2.82 -14.08
C ASN A 115 -23.72 2.86 -14.93
N HIS A 116 -22.60 3.26 -14.33
CA HIS A 116 -21.31 3.21 -15.00
C HIS A 116 -20.89 1.77 -15.31
N ALA A 117 -21.05 0.86 -14.35
CA ALA A 117 -20.74 -0.56 -14.53
C ALA A 117 -21.57 -1.17 -15.67
N ALA A 118 -22.86 -0.85 -15.76
CA ALA A 118 -23.72 -1.28 -16.86
C ALA A 118 -23.21 -0.77 -18.22
N LYS A 119 -22.86 0.52 -18.30
CA LYS A 119 -22.33 1.14 -19.53
C LYS A 119 -21.00 0.51 -19.98
N LEU A 120 -20.06 0.32 -19.05
CA LEU A 120 -18.78 -0.33 -19.36
C LEU A 120 -18.99 -1.78 -19.80
N THR A 121 -19.90 -2.51 -19.15
CA THR A 121 -20.26 -3.88 -19.53
C THR A 121 -20.78 -3.94 -20.96
N GLN A 122 -21.67 -3.01 -21.33
CA GLN A 122 -22.18 -2.90 -22.70
C GLN A 122 -21.03 -2.63 -23.69
N LEU A 123 -20.20 -1.62 -23.44
CA LEU A 123 -19.09 -1.26 -24.33
C LEU A 123 -18.08 -2.39 -24.51
N LEU A 124 -17.75 -3.12 -23.44
CA LEU A 124 -16.84 -4.26 -23.52
C LEU A 124 -17.40 -5.40 -24.37
N ASN A 125 -18.72 -5.66 -24.28
CA ASN A 125 -19.38 -6.66 -25.12
C ASN A 125 -19.45 -6.22 -26.59
N GLU A 126 -19.80 -4.95 -26.86
CA GLU A 126 -19.78 -4.39 -28.23
C GLU A 126 -18.38 -4.49 -28.87
N LEU A 127 -17.33 -4.18 -28.09
CA LEU A 127 -15.95 -4.34 -28.55
C LEU A 127 -15.57 -5.82 -28.76
N ALA A 128 -16.03 -6.71 -27.89
CA ALA A 128 -15.78 -8.15 -28.03
C ALA A 128 -16.43 -8.73 -29.28
N ASP A 129 -17.64 -8.29 -29.63
CA ASP A 129 -18.33 -8.72 -30.86
C ASP A 129 -17.58 -8.29 -32.12
N VAL A 130 -16.93 -7.11 -32.10
CA VAL A 130 -16.10 -6.62 -33.20
C VAL A 130 -14.75 -7.33 -33.28
N LEU A 131 -14.08 -7.53 -32.14
CA LEU A 131 -12.73 -8.11 -32.08
C LEU A 131 -12.72 -9.62 -32.24
N TRP A 132 -13.80 -10.29 -31.81
CA TRP A 132 -13.96 -11.73 -31.89
C TRP A 132 -15.33 -12.12 -32.47
N PRO A 133 -15.57 -11.84 -33.77
CA PRO A 133 -16.86 -12.10 -34.40
C PRO A 133 -17.30 -13.55 -34.25
N GLY A 134 -18.52 -13.75 -33.74
CA GLY A 134 -19.14 -15.07 -33.56
C GLY A 134 -18.59 -15.91 -32.40
N LYS A 135 -17.66 -15.38 -31.60
CA LYS A 135 -17.13 -16.07 -30.41
C LYS A 135 -17.95 -15.79 -29.16
N TYR A 136 -18.23 -14.52 -28.89
CA TYR A 136 -19.02 -14.09 -27.74
C TYR A 136 -20.44 -13.70 -28.18
N GLN A 137 -21.41 -13.83 -27.29
CA GLN A 137 -22.82 -13.53 -27.52
C GLN A 137 -23.30 -12.53 -26.46
N SER A 138 -22.62 -11.39 -26.38
CA SER A 138 -22.78 -10.40 -25.30
C SER A 138 -22.57 -10.97 -23.89
N ASP A 139 -21.72 -11.99 -23.79
CA ASP A 139 -21.36 -12.70 -22.55
C ASP A 139 -19.86 -12.61 -22.23
N PHE A 140 -19.13 -11.72 -22.91
CA PHE A 140 -17.73 -11.46 -22.65
C PHE A 140 -17.54 -10.73 -21.31
N ALA A 141 -18.35 -9.70 -21.06
CA ALA A 141 -18.33 -8.91 -19.85
C ALA A 141 -19.68 -9.00 -19.10
N VAL A 142 -19.62 -9.10 -17.76
CA VAL A 142 -20.79 -9.20 -16.89
C VAL A 142 -20.74 -8.16 -15.79
N GLN A 143 -21.86 -7.46 -15.59
CA GLN A 143 -22.03 -6.56 -14.45
C GLN A 143 -22.27 -7.37 -13.17
N VAL A 144 -21.47 -7.08 -12.13
CA VAL A 144 -21.59 -7.67 -10.80
C VAL A 144 -21.71 -6.55 -9.77
N THR A 145 -22.94 -6.08 -9.57
CA THR A 145 -23.29 -5.02 -8.60
C THR A 145 -24.47 -5.43 -7.75
N SER A 146 -24.71 -4.74 -6.63
CA SER A 146 -25.77 -5.10 -5.69
C SER A 146 -27.18 -5.02 -6.26
N SER A 147 -27.37 -4.25 -7.34
CA SER A 147 -28.62 -4.21 -8.11
C SER A 147 -28.87 -5.42 -9.01
N VAL A 148 -27.85 -6.25 -9.28
CA VAL A 148 -27.98 -7.44 -10.12
C VAL A 148 -28.53 -8.59 -9.26
N PRO A 149 -29.67 -9.20 -9.62
CA PRO A 149 -30.17 -10.38 -8.93
C PRO A 149 -29.12 -11.48 -8.96
N ALA A 150 -28.92 -12.15 -7.83
CA ALA A 150 -27.91 -13.22 -7.68
C ALA A 150 -26.44 -12.77 -7.91
N ALA A 151 -26.10 -11.49 -7.71
CA ALA A 151 -24.71 -11.01 -7.81
C ALA A 151 -23.70 -11.82 -6.97
N GLN A 152 -24.09 -12.29 -5.78
CA GLN A 152 -23.25 -13.19 -4.96
C GLN A 152 -22.99 -14.54 -5.64
N GLN A 153 -23.98 -15.10 -6.34
CA GLN A 153 -23.77 -16.32 -7.10
C GLN A 153 -22.86 -16.08 -8.30
N TYR A 154 -22.94 -14.89 -8.93
CA TYR A 154 -22.05 -14.53 -10.04
C TYR A 154 -20.60 -14.44 -9.61
N THR A 155 -20.31 -13.87 -8.43
CA THR A 155 -18.95 -13.89 -7.89
C THR A 155 -18.49 -15.33 -7.69
N ILE A 156 -19.23 -16.14 -6.95
CA ILE A 156 -18.91 -17.57 -6.72
C ILE A 156 -18.65 -18.30 -8.04
N ASN A 157 -19.49 -18.04 -9.04
CA ASN A 157 -19.35 -18.69 -10.34
C ASN A 157 -18.10 -18.25 -11.10
N PHE A 158 -17.74 -16.97 -10.98
CA PHE A 158 -16.52 -16.45 -11.61
C PHE A 158 -15.26 -17.07 -11.00
N THR A 159 -15.23 -17.34 -9.68
CA THR A 159 -14.10 -18.04 -9.02
C THR A 159 -14.03 -19.47 -9.51
N ASN A 160 -15.18 -20.14 -9.58
CA ASN A 160 -15.26 -21.56 -9.91
C ASN A 160 -15.19 -21.84 -11.42
N ASN A 161 -14.85 -20.84 -12.23
CA ASN A 161 -14.71 -20.98 -13.69
C ASN A 161 -16.00 -21.45 -14.40
N ASN A 162 -17.17 -21.02 -13.94
CA ASN A 162 -18.47 -21.39 -14.50
C ASN A 162 -19.46 -20.21 -14.67
N LEU A 163 -19.01 -18.96 -14.59
CA LEU A 163 -19.89 -17.80 -14.81
C LEU A 163 -20.34 -17.75 -16.28
N LEU A 164 -21.66 -17.81 -16.47
CA LEU A 164 -22.34 -17.97 -17.78
C LEU A 164 -21.96 -19.25 -18.54
N GLY A 165 -21.34 -20.23 -17.87
CA GLY A 165 -20.83 -21.46 -18.46
C GLY A 165 -19.34 -21.65 -18.26
N SER A 166 -18.84 -22.82 -18.66
CA SER A 166 -17.43 -23.20 -18.62
C SER A 166 -16.98 -23.72 -19.98
N ALA A 167 -15.68 -23.61 -20.27
CA ALA A 167 -15.05 -24.17 -21.47
C ALA A 167 -15.51 -23.50 -22.78
N ASN A 168 -15.33 -22.18 -22.88
CA ASN A 168 -15.75 -21.36 -24.03
C ASN A 168 -15.49 -21.99 -25.39
N PHE A 169 -14.21 -22.27 -25.67
CA PHE A 169 -13.76 -22.75 -26.98
C PHE A 169 -12.84 -23.97 -26.88
N ASN A 170 -12.50 -24.40 -25.66
CA ASN A 170 -11.69 -25.58 -25.42
C ASN A 170 -12.36 -26.42 -24.33
N ALA A 171 -12.97 -27.53 -24.73
CA ALA A 171 -13.65 -28.46 -23.84
C ALA A 171 -12.71 -29.10 -22.79
N GLN A 172 -11.41 -29.14 -23.08
CA GLN A 172 -10.39 -29.70 -22.19
C GLN A 172 -9.91 -28.70 -21.13
N TYR A 173 -10.35 -27.44 -21.18
CA TYR A 173 -9.88 -26.39 -20.27
C TYR A 173 -11.03 -25.68 -19.57
N LYS A 174 -11.07 -25.79 -18.24
CA LYS A 174 -12.11 -25.19 -17.42
C LYS A 174 -11.81 -23.73 -17.12
N THR A 175 -12.37 -22.86 -17.95
CA THR A 175 -12.35 -21.41 -17.71
C THR A 175 -13.74 -20.80 -17.83
N SER A 176 -13.96 -19.71 -17.10
CA SER A 176 -15.22 -18.94 -17.12
C SER A 176 -15.52 -18.43 -18.53
N LYS A 177 -16.80 -18.51 -18.93
CA LYS A 177 -17.26 -17.97 -20.20
C LYS A 177 -17.14 -16.45 -20.26
N ALA A 178 -17.68 -15.79 -19.24
CA ALA A 178 -17.39 -14.39 -18.99
C ALA A 178 -15.91 -14.21 -18.70
N ARG A 179 -15.24 -13.32 -19.42
CA ARG A 179 -13.83 -12.98 -19.24
C ARG A 179 -13.65 -11.80 -18.32
N VAL A 180 -14.63 -10.89 -18.26
CA VAL A 180 -14.54 -9.65 -17.50
C VAL A 180 -15.73 -9.49 -16.57
N CYS A 181 -15.49 -9.24 -15.28
CA CYS A 181 -16.53 -8.79 -14.35
C CYS A 181 -16.38 -7.29 -14.09
N VAL A 182 -17.45 -6.53 -14.28
CA VAL A 182 -17.49 -5.10 -14.00
C VAL A 182 -18.26 -4.86 -12.70
N THR A 183 -17.60 -4.26 -11.72
CA THR A 183 -18.15 -4.08 -10.37
C THR A 183 -17.90 -2.66 -9.85
N VAL A 184 -18.57 -2.27 -8.77
CA VAL A 184 -18.32 -1.00 -8.07
C VAL A 184 -17.52 -1.25 -6.80
N GLY A 185 -18.05 -2.12 -5.93
CA GLY A 185 -17.46 -2.47 -4.64
C GLY A 185 -17.64 -3.93 -4.22
N MET A 186 -18.53 -4.70 -4.85
CA MET A 186 -18.87 -6.06 -4.37
C MET A 186 -17.71 -7.04 -4.47
N MET A 187 -16.78 -6.86 -5.42
CA MET A 187 -15.63 -7.75 -5.59
C MET A 187 -14.33 -7.13 -5.03
N THR A 188 -14.43 -6.12 -4.16
CA THR A 188 -13.28 -5.53 -3.46
C THR A 188 -12.83 -6.38 -2.28
N THR A 189 -13.76 -7.04 -1.57
CA THR A 189 -13.52 -7.87 -0.37
C THR A 189 -14.17 -9.26 -0.48
N GLY A 190 -13.67 -10.24 0.28
CA GLY A 190 -14.35 -11.54 0.49
C GLY A 190 -14.36 -12.51 -0.70
N TYR A 191 -13.61 -12.25 -1.77
CA TYR A 191 -13.62 -13.02 -3.00
C TYR A 191 -12.20 -13.37 -3.49
N ASP A 192 -11.89 -14.65 -3.68
CA ASP A 192 -10.56 -15.13 -4.06
C ASP A 192 -10.60 -15.85 -5.41
N CYS A 193 -9.82 -15.34 -6.37
CA CYS A 193 -9.83 -15.80 -7.76
C CYS A 193 -8.39 -15.71 -8.28
N PRO A 194 -7.60 -16.78 -8.15
CA PRO A 194 -6.16 -16.74 -8.39
C PRO A 194 -5.81 -16.53 -9.88
N ASP A 195 -6.71 -16.92 -10.78
CA ASP A 195 -6.54 -16.88 -12.24
C ASP A 195 -6.83 -15.51 -12.90
N ILE A 196 -7.04 -14.45 -12.09
CA ILE A 196 -7.19 -13.07 -12.59
C ILE A 196 -5.87 -12.56 -13.16
N LEU A 197 -5.86 -12.16 -14.43
CA LEU A 197 -4.70 -11.61 -15.13
C LEU A 197 -4.77 -10.10 -15.35
N ASN A 198 -5.96 -9.50 -15.33
CA ASN A 198 -6.17 -8.10 -15.69
C ASN A 198 -7.05 -7.40 -14.65
N LEU A 199 -6.57 -6.32 -14.04
CA LEU A 199 -7.35 -5.47 -13.15
C LEU A 199 -7.39 -4.06 -13.72
N ALA A 200 -8.55 -3.42 -13.75
CA ALA A 200 -8.69 -2.04 -14.24
C ALA A 200 -9.44 -1.15 -13.27
N LEU A 201 -8.80 -0.05 -12.88
CA LEU A 201 -9.39 1.06 -12.12
C LEU A 201 -9.92 2.11 -13.09
N MET A 202 -11.21 2.01 -13.44
CA MET A 202 -11.94 3.01 -14.21
C MET A 202 -12.74 3.96 -13.29
N ARG A 203 -12.23 4.14 -12.08
CA ARG A 203 -12.76 5.06 -11.06
C ARG A 203 -11.60 5.67 -10.26
N PRO A 204 -11.81 6.87 -9.69
CA PRO A 204 -11.01 7.31 -8.57
C PRO A 204 -11.28 6.43 -7.33
N VAL A 205 -10.22 6.18 -6.57
CA VAL A 205 -10.23 5.48 -5.28
C VAL A 205 -9.66 6.43 -4.24
N TYR A 206 -10.36 6.57 -3.12
CA TYR A 206 -10.01 7.55 -2.07
C TYR A 206 -9.58 6.88 -0.76
N SER A 207 -10.00 5.63 -0.54
CA SER A 207 -9.63 4.81 0.62
C SER A 207 -8.35 4.02 0.30
N PRO A 208 -7.26 4.18 1.08
CA PRO A 208 -6.06 3.36 0.90
C PRO A 208 -6.34 1.88 1.12
N SER A 209 -7.23 1.55 2.05
CA SER A 209 -7.66 0.17 2.31
C SER A 209 -8.31 -0.43 1.06
N ASP A 210 -9.19 0.30 0.38
CA ASP A 210 -9.86 -0.16 -0.83
C ASP A 210 -8.84 -0.35 -1.96
N PHE A 211 -7.90 0.58 -2.12
CA PHE A 211 -6.85 0.49 -3.13
C PHE A 211 -5.98 -0.75 -2.93
N VAL A 212 -5.53 -1.01 -1.70
CA VAL A 212 -4.73 -2.19 -1.34
C VAL A 212 -5.54 -3.47 -1.55
N GLN A 213 -6.82 -3.48 -1.18
CA GLN A 213 -7.72 -4.62 -1.39
C GLN A 213 -7.93 -4.93 -2.87
N ILE A 214 -8.18 -3.91 -3.69
CA ILE A 214 -8.34 -4.05 -5.14
C ILE A 214 -7.06 -4.60 -5.76
N LYS A 215 -5.91 -4.00 -5.44
CA LYS A 215 -4.61 -4.48 -5.93
C LYS A 215 -4.37 -5.94 -5.51
N GLY A 216 -4.71 -6.29 -4.27
CA GLY A 216 -4.59 -7.64 -3.72
C GLY A 216 -5.38 -8.72 -4.47
N ARG A 217 -6.40 -8.36 -5.26
CA ARG A 217 -7.15 -9.34 -6.08
C ARG A 217 -6.29 -9.96 -7.18
N GLY A 218 -5.21 -9.30 -7.60
CA GLY A 218 -4.32 -9.78 -8.65
C GLY A 218 -3.10 -10.54 -8.15
N THR A 219 -2.74 -10.42 -6.87
CA THR A 219 -1.42 -10.82 -6.35
C THR A 219 -1.27 -12.31 -6.06
N ARG A 220 -2.34 -13.11 -6.19
CA ARG A 220 -2.28 -14.56 -6.01
C ARG A 220 -1.55 -15.24 -7.16
N LYS A 221 -0.73 -16.23 -6.82
CA LYS A 221 -0.13 -17.18 -7.77
C LYS A 221 -1.18 -18.13 -8.31
N HIS A 222 -0.95 -18.62 -9.52
CA HIS A 222 -1.84 -19.55 -10.18
C HIS A 222 -1.10 -20.31 -11.28
N ASN A 223 -1.34 -21.61 -11.39
CA ASN A 223 -0.90 -22.41 -12.53
C ASN A 223 -2.11 -22.80 -13.38
N PHE A 224 -2.19 -22.28 -14.59
CA PHE A 224 -3.31 -22.50 -15.49
C PHE A 224 -3.45 -23.95 -15.98
N LEU A 225 -2.43 -24.80 -15.79
CA LEU A 225 -2.54 -26.25 -16.08
C LEU A 225 -3.46 -26.98 -15.10
N GLU A 226 -3.72 -26.42 -13.92
CA GLU A 226 -4.64 -27.02 -12.93
C GLU A 226 -6.05 -27.17 -13.49
N GLN A 227 -6.44 -26.31 -14.44
CA GLN A 227 -7.76 -26.31 -15.08
C GLN A 227 -7.75 -27.01 -16.44
N LEU A 228 -6.59 -27.50 -16.91
CA LEU A 228 -6.45 -28.26 -18.14
C LEU A 228 -6.55 -29.76 -17.82
N PHE A 229 -7.56 -30.42 -18.36
CA PHE A 229 -7.84 -31.83 -18.13
C PHE A 229 -7.10 -32.77 -19.09
N ASP A 230 -6.52 -32.22 -20.16
CA ASP A 230 -5.79 -32.98 -21.17
C ASP A 230 -4.29 -33.00 -20.83
N ASP A 231 -3.80 -34.17 -20.42
CA ASP A 231 -2.40 -34.38 -20.04
C ASP A 231 -1.43 -34.34 -21.23
N GLU A 232 -1.91 -34.54 -22.47
CA GLU A 232 -1.07 -34.44 -23.67
C GLU A 232 -0.82 -32.98 -24.08
N LEU A 233 -1.76 -32.08 -23.77
CA LEU A 233 -1.63 -30.64 -24.04
C LEU A 233 -0.78 -29.90 -23.00
N LYS A 234 -0.73 -30.39 -21.75
CA LYS A 234 0.09 -29.80 -20.67
C LYS A 234 1.55 -29.54 -21.05
N PRO A 235 2.31 -30.49 -21.60
CA PRO A 235 3.72 -30.27 -21.95
C PRO A 235 3.93 -29.31 -23.14
N LEU A 236 2.87 -28.96 -23.89
CA LEU A 236 2.96 -28.02 -25.01
C LEU A 236 2.83 -26.55 -24.57
N ILE A 237 2.44 -26.30 -23.31
CA ILE A 237 2.23 -24.96 -22.76
C ILE A 237 3.45 -24.57 -21.92
N ASN A 238 4.33 -23.77 -22.50
CA ASN A 238 5.61 -23.39 -21.89
C ASN A 238 5.49 -22.34 -20.77
N GLU A 239 4.43 -21.52 -20.75
CA GLU A 239 4.25 -20.39 -19.83
C GLU A 239 2.91 -20.48 -19.06
N SER A 240 2.70 -21.57 -18.33
CA SER A 240 1.45 -21.81 -17.62
C SER A 240 1.36 -21.19 -16.22
N GLU A 241 2.49 -20.72 -15.69
CA GLU A 241 2.55 -20.10 -14.37
C GLU A 241 2.24 -18.61 -14.47
N LYS A 242 1.39 -18.13 -13.56
CA LYS A 242 1.09 -16.71 -13.44
C LYS A 242 2.27 -15.98 -12.80
N VAL A 243 3.11 -15.39 -13.64
CA VAL A 243 4.29 -14.62 -13.20
C VAL A 243 3.97 -13.14 -12.94
N ARG A 244 2.94 -12.61 -13.56
CA ARG A 244 2.51 -11.20 -13.46
C ARG A 244 1.03 -11.04 -13.77
N PHE A 245 0.48 -9.89 -13.40
CA PHE A 245 -0.86 -9.44 -13.82
C PHE A 245 -0.79 -7.97 -14.23
N LYS A 246 -1.73 -7.52 -15.06
CA LYS A 246 -1.83 -6.10 -15.47
C LYS A 246 -2.73 -5.33 -14.52
N PHE A 247 -2.30 -4.14 -14.12
CA PHE A 247 -3.06 -3.22 -13.29
C PHE A 247 -3.22 -1.89 -14.03
N PHE A 248 -4.36 -1.69 -14.67
CA PHE A 248 -4.67 -0.49 -15.43
C PHE A 248 -5.17 0.60 -14.49
N ASP A 249 -4.50 1.74 -14.53
CA ASP A 249 -4.87 2.92 -13.79
C ASP A 249 -5.14 4.08 -14.76
N PHE A 250 -6.41 4.48 -14.85
CA PHE A 250 -6.84 5.56 -15.72
C PHE A 250 -6.92 6.91 -14.98
N PHE A 251 -6.79 6.92 -13.66
CA PHE A 251 -7.03 8.11 -12.82
C PHE A 251 -5.83 8.51 -11.96
N ALA A 252 -4.65 7.96 -12.26
CA ALA A 252 -3.45 8.17 -11.46
C ALA A 252 -3.68 7.90 -9.96
N ASN A 253 -4.51 6.90 -9.64
CA ASN A 253 -4.71 6.46 -8.27
C ASN A 253 -3.40 5.96 -7.65
N CYS A 254 -2.57 5.29 -8.44
CA CYS A 254 -1.23 4.87 -8.01
C CYS A 254 -0.42 6.12 -7.65
N GLU A 255 -0.31 7.10 -8.55
CA GLU A 255 0.39 8.38 -8.28
C GLU A 255 -0.18 9.10 -7.05
N TYR A 256 -1.50 9.08 -6.85
CA TYR A 256 -2.15 9.73 -5.71
C TYR A 256 -1.80 9.10 -4.37
N PHE A 257 -1.99 7.78 -4.25
CA PHE A 257 -1.65 7.05 -3.04
C PHE A 257 -0.13 6.97 -2.84
N GLU A 258 0.66 7.14 -3.90
CA GLU A 258 2.13 7.17 -3.82
C GLU A 258 2.70 8.54 -3.46
N GLU A 259 2.15 9.65 -3.96
CA GLU A 259 2.78 10.98 -3.86
C GLU A 259 1.95 12.02 -3.08
N LYS A 260 0.63 11.86 -2.98
CA LYS A 260 -0.28 12.94 -2.53
C LYS A 260 -1.13 12.60 -1.30
N PHE A 261 -1.35 11.32 -0.99
CA PHE A 261 -2.20 10.90 0.12
C PHE A 261 -1.46 10.99 1.47
N ASP A 262 -2.05 11.71 2.44
CA ASP A 262 -1.52 11.80 3.80
C ASP A 262 -2.02 10.62 4.65
N TYR A 263 -1.18 9.60 4.83
CA TYR A 263 -1.48 8.41 5.64
C TYR A 263 -1.58 8.68 7.14
N ASP A 264 -1.15 9.86 7.59
CA ASP A 264 -1.13 10.27 9.00
C ASP A 264 -2.32 11.17 9.35
N GLU A 265 -3.22 11.44 8.40
CA GLU A 265 -4.45 12.18 8.68
C GLU A 265 -5.36 11.36 9.61
N VAL A 266 -5.51 11.85 10.85
CA VAL A 266 -6.48 11.29 11.80
C VAL A 266 -7.88 11.51 11.24
N LEU A 267 -8.50 10.43 10.76
CA LEU A 267 -9.88 10.45 10.26
C LEU A 267 -10.80 11.07 11.32
N LYS A 268 -11.33 12.26 11.01
CA LYS A 268 -12.35 12.89 11.86
C LYS A 268 -13.60 12.02 11.79
N LEU A 269 -13.88 11.33 12.89
CA LEU A 269 -15.12 10.58 13.04
C LEU A 269 -16.31 11.54 12.82
N PRO A 270 -17.34 11.15 12.05
CA PRO A 270 -18.52 11.98 11.88
C PRO A 270 -19.14 12.30 13.23
N ALA A 271 -19.45 13.58 13.45
CA ALA A 271 -20.11 14.02 14.67
C ALA A 271 -21.47 13.34 14.79
N ARG A 272 -21.78 12.79 15.97
CA ARG A 272 -23.10 12.23 16.27
C ARG A 272 -24.15 13.31 15.98
N SER A 273 -25.00 13.11 14.97
CA SER A 273 -26.21 13.92 14.81
C SER A 273 -27.11 13.66 16.02
N SER A 274 -27.25 14.67 16.86
CA SER A 274 -28.30 14.76 17.87
C SER A 274 -29.67 14.69 17.19
N GLU A 275 -30.60 14.00 17.85
CA GLU A 275 -32.01 13.84 17.52
C GLU A 275 -32.63 15.10 16.89
N GLY A 276 -33.30 14.93 15.75
CA GLY A 276 -34.07 15.98 15.09
C GLY A 276 -35.14 15.39 14.17
N GLU A 277 -36.39 15.46 14.61
CA GLU A 277 -37.58 15.24 13.81
C GLU A 277 -37.63 16.22 12.62
N GLY A 278 -37.99 15.73 11.42
CA GLY A 278 -38.14 16.58 10.24
C GLY A 278 -38.84 15.88 9.07
N GLN A 279 -40.00 16.44 8.69
CA GLN A 279 -40.98 15.93 7.74
C GLN A 279 -40.50 15.90 6.28
N GLY A 280 -41.15 15.02 5.49
CA GLY A 280 -40.88 14.79 4.08
C GLY A 280 -41.20 15.96 3.15
N GLY A 281 -40.48 15.97 2.01
CA GLY A 281 -40.77 16.78 0.84
C GLY A 281 -40.45 16.00 -0.43
N ASP A 282 -41.37 16.03 -1.39
CA ASP A 282 -41.32 15.30 -2.66
C ASP A 282 -40.11 15.67 -3.55
N PRO A 283 -39.61 14.75 -4.40
CA PRO A 283 -38.50 15.02 -5.29
C PRO A 283 -38.96 15.76 -6.58
N PRO A 284 -38.16 16.71 -7.10
CA PRO A 284 -38.44 17.37 -8.37
C PRO A 284 -38.10 16.47 -9.59
N PRO A 285 -38.76 16.67 -10.74
CA PRO A 285 -38.72 15.75 -11.88
C PRO A 285 -37.40 15.79 -12.67
N PRO A 286 -37.04 14.69 -13.39
CA PRO A 286 -35.80 14.61 -14.16
C PRO A 286 -35.93 15.37 -15.49
N ILE A 287 -34.95 16.25 -15.78
CA ILE A 287 -34.80 16.86 -17.11
C ILE A 287 -33.80 16.02 -17.90
N GLY A 288 -34.33 15.32 -18.90
CA GLY A 288 -33.56 14.62 -19.92
C GLY A 288 -32.92 15.58 -20.94
N GLY A 289 -31.72 15.23 -21.38
CA GLY A 289 -31.02 15.88 -22.47
C GLY A 289 -29.69 15.18 -22.72
N LEU A 290 -29.67 14.23 -23.67
CA LEU A 290 -28.45 13.65 -24.23
C LEU A 290 -27.67 14.78 -24.92
N TYR A 291 -26.45 15.01 -24.45
CA TYR A 291 -25.49 15.89 -25.11
C TYR A 291 -24.26 15.06 -25.49
N GLU A 292 -24.01 14.92 -26.79
CA GLU A 292 -22.81 14.26 -27.32
C GLU A 292 -21.67 15.27 -27.42
N HIS A 293 -20.57 15.00 -26.71
CA HIS A 293 -19.32 15.73 -26.86
C HIS A 293 -18.50 15.10 -27.99
N THR A 294 -18.17 15.87 -29.02
CA THR A 294 -17.48 15.44 -30.24
C THR A 294 -15.96 15.71 -30.24
N GLY A 295 -15.37 15.99 -29.08
CA GLY A 295 -13.91 16.17 -28.96
C GLY A 295 -13.15 14.84 -29.12
N THR A 296 -12.05 14.87 -29.87
CA THR A 296 -11.14 13.72 -30.04
C THR A 296 -10.32 13.53 -28.75
N ASP A 297 -10.74 12.60 -27.90
CA ASP A 297 -9.96 12.18 -26.73
C ASP A 297 -8.78 11.32 -27.20
N ALA A 298 -7.57 11.88 -27.19
CA ALA A 298 -6.35 11.15 -27.53
C ALA A 298 -5.68 10.60 -26.25
N ILE A 299 -5.10 9.40 -26.34
CA ILE A 299 -4.24 8.85 -25.28
C ILE A 299 -2.87 9.48 -25.46
N PHE A 300 -2.40 10.24 -24.46
CA PHE A 300 -1.09 10.90 -24.54
C PHE A 300 0.06 9.95 -24.19
N HIS A 301 -0.19 8.90 -23.39
CA HIS A 301 0.86 7.98 -22.94
C HIS A 301 0.26 6.64 -22.47
N VAL A 302 0.81 5.52 -22.95
CA VAL A 302 0.64 4.20 -22.33
C VAL A 302 2.02 3.80 -21.79
N ALA A 303 2.26 4.06 -20.52
CA ALA A 303 3.47 3.57 -19.85
C ALA A 303 3.17 2.24 -19.19
N GLU A 304 4.01 1.25 -19.47
CA GLU A 304 4.05 0.03 -18.66
C GLU A 304 5.20 0.15 -17.68
N GLN A 305 4.88 0.09 -16.39
CA GLN A 305 5.87 0.03 -15.33
C GLN A 305 5.79 -1.34 -14.64
N GLN A 306 6.84 -2.14 -14.79
CA GLN A 306 6.96 -3.38 -14.02
C GLN A 306 7.37 -3.05 -12.59
N ILE A 307 6.61 -3.58 -11.64
CA ILE A 307 6.90 -3.40 -10.22
C ILE A 307 7.88 -4.51 -9.79
N GLY A 308 9.12 -4.13 -9.46
CA GLY A 308 10.16 -5.05 -8.99
C GLY A 308 9.89 -5.62 -7.58
N TYR A 309 10.75 -6.51 -7.07
CA TYR A 309 10.65 -7.12 -5.73
C TYR A 309 10.65 -6.12 -4.56
N GLU A 310 10.95 -4.87 -4.86
CA GLU A 310 10.94 -3.75 -3.91
C GLU A 310 9.55 -3.12 -3.77
N GLY A 311 8.56 -3.51 -4.59
CA GLY A 311 7.20 -2.97 -4.58
C GLY A 311 7.00 -1.80 -5.54
N MET A 312 5.79 -1.20 -5.53
CA MET A 312 5.58 0.14 -6.13
C MET A 312 6.47 1.14 -5.37
N LYS A 313 6.71 2.34 -5.93
CA LYS A 313 7.64 3.39 -5.44
C LYS A 313 7.27 3.94 -4.04
N ILE A 314 7.26 3.05 -3.07
CA ILE A 314 6.90 3.19 -1.67
C ILE A 314 7.99 2.32 -1.04
N ASP A 315 9.24 2.75 -0.95
CA ASP A 315 9.68 3.67 0.09
C ASP A 315 10.92 4.47 -0.31
N ARG A 316 11.30 4.47 -1.60
CA ARG A 316 12.62 4.99 -2.01
C ARG A 316 12.63 6.37 -2.65
N MET A 317 11.56 6.83 -3.31
CA MET A 317 11.67 8.08 -4.09
C MET A 317 11.66 9.37 -3.30
N PHE A 318 11.06 9.43 -2.10
CA PHE A 318 11.16 10.63 -1.26
C PHE A 318 12.58 10.79 -0.72
N PHE A 319 13.17 9.68 -0.26
CA PHE A 319 14.56 9.65 0.20
C PHE A 319 15.54 9.82 -0.96
N GLU A 320 15.33 9.17 -2.11
CA GLU A 320 16.17 9.26 -3.32
C GLU A 320 16.11 10.66 -3.95
N LYS A 321 14.92 11.30 -4.07
CA LYS A 321 14.82 12.68 -4.57
C LYS A 321 15.51 13.67 -3.64
N PHE A 322 15.36 13.49 -2.32
CA PHE A 322 16.09 14.29 -1.34
C PHE A 322 17.61 14.02 -1.41
N GLU A 323 18.01 12.76 -1.55
CA GLU A 323 19.40 12.33 -1.72
C GLU A 323 20.02 12.93 -2.98
N ASP A 324 19.30 12.96 -4.10
CA ASP A 324 19.73 13.57 -5.36
C ASP A 324 19.87 15.09 -5.24
N GLN A 325 18.92 15.78 -4.59
CA GLN A 325 19.01 17.22 -4.33
C GLN A 325 20.17 17.59 -3.41
N VAL A 326 20.37 16.83 -2.32
CA VAL A 326 21.47 17.03 -1.37
C VAL A 326 22.82 16.74 -2.03
N LYS A 327 22.92 15.70 -2.87
CA LYS A 327 24.15 15.39 -3.62
C LYS A 327 24.46 16.42 -4.72
N ALA A 328 23.42 17.02 -5.31
CA ALA A 328 23.58 18.04 -6.34
C ALA A 328 23.96 19.42 -5.78
N ASP A 329 23.83 19.65 -4.47
CA ASP A 329 24.18 20.92 -3.82
C ASP A 329 25.69 20.96 -3.47
N PRO A 330 26.50 21.81 -4.15
CA PRO A 330 27.94 21.89 -3.93
C PRO A 330 28.31 22.41 -2.53
N MET A 331 27.43 23.20 -1.91
CA MET A 331 27.67 23.78 -0.60
C MET A 331 27.54 22.73 0.50
N LEU A 332 26.53 21.86 0.39
CA LEU A 332 26.36 20.72 1.31
C LEU A 332 27.49 19.72 1.18
N GLN A 333 27.94 19.44 -0.05
CA GLN A 333 29.10 18.58 -0.26
C GLN A 333 30.35 19.14 0.44
N GLN A 334 30.64 20.43 0.28
CA GLN A 334 31.80 21.08 0.93
C GLN A 334 31.67 21.09 2.47
N GLN A 335 30.47 21.31 3.01
CA GLN A 335 30.26 21.30 4.46
C GLN A 335 30.42 19.90 5.05
N VAL A 336 29.97 18.85 4.34
CA VAL A 336 30.13 17.46 4.78
C VAL A 336 31.59 17.01 4.69
N GLU A 337 32.31 17.36 3.61
CA GLU A 337 33.74 17.06 3.46
C GLU A 337 34.61 17.72 4.54
N ASN A 338 34.22 18.89 5.04
CA ASN A 338 34.92 19.60 6.12
C ASN A 338 34.39 19.26 7.53
N GLU A 339 33.54 18.24 7.66
CA GLU A 339 32.90 17.81 8.94
C GLU A 339 32.10 18.92 9.65
N GLN A 340 31.60 19.92 8.92
CA GLN A 340 30.84 21.05 9.44
C GLN A 340 29.34 20.71 9.61
N TRP A 341 29.06 19.71 10.45
CA TRP A 341 27.73 19.11 10.59
C TRP A 341 26.63 20.09 11.03
N GLU A 342 26.93 21.00 11.96
CA GLU A 342 25.94 22.00 12.42
C GLU A 342 25.51 22.93 11.28
N GLN A 343 26.46 23.38 10.47
CA GLN A 343 26.19 24.28 9.34
C GLN A 343 25.42 23.56 8.22
N ALA A 344 25.73 22.29 7.97
CA ALA A 344 24.99 21.47 7.03
C ALA A 344 23.53 21.24 7.48
N ILE A 345 23.32 20.96 8.76
CA ILE A 345 21.97 20.77 9.34
C ILE A 345 21.14 22.05 9.23
N ASP A 346 21.72 23.20 9.60
CA ASP A 346 21.05 24.50 9.54
C ASP A 346 20.71 24.90 8.10
N TYR A 347 21.61 24.60 7.16
CA TYR A 347 21.38 24.87 5.74
C TYR A 347 20.25 24.01 5.17
N VAL A 348 20.23 22.70 5.42
CA VAL A 348 19.12 21.82 5.00
C VAL A 348 17.80 22.31 5.59
N THR A 349 17.78 22.65 6.89
CA THR A 349 16.56 23.08 7.58
C THR A 349 16.03 24.42 7.05
N SER A 350 16.91 25.34 6.62
CA SER A 350 16.49 26.67 6.15
C SER A 350 16.22 26.75 4.64
N GLN A 351 16.94 25.96 3.83
CA GLN A 351 16.90 26.05 2.38
C GLN A 351 16.14 24.91 1.70
N LEU A 352 16.13 23.71 2.30
CA LEU A 352 15.49 22.53 1.70
C LEU A 352 14.17 22.15 2.36
N PHE A 353 13.97 22.43 3.64
CA PHE A 353 12.72 22.07 4.34
C PHE A 353 11.59 23.09 4.13
N ASP A 354 10.35 22.57 4.20
CA ASP A 354 9.09 23.31 4.20
C ASP A 354 8.91 24.29 3.01
N LYS A 355 9.50 24.00 1.85
CA LYS A 355 9.33 24.78 0.61
C LYS A 355 8.11 24.31 -0.20
N PRO A 356 7.42 25.21 -0.93
CA PRO A 356 6.14 24.94 -1.57
C PRO A 356 6.17 23.96 -2.75
N ASN A 357 7.33 23.71 -3.37
CA ASN A 357 7.43 22.77 -4.50
C ASN A 357 7.56 21.32 -4.06
N GLU A 358 8.24 21.05 -2.93
CA GLU A 358 8.45 19.70 -2.37
C GLU A 358 8.58 19.84 -0.83
N TYR A 359 7.57 19.43 -0.08
CA TYR A 359 7.49 19.67 1.38
C TYR A 359 8.36 18.66 2.15
N PHE A 360 9.69 18.79 2.06
CA PHE A 360 10.64 17.99 2.83
C PHE A 360 10.60 18.39 4.31
N ASN A 361 10.54 17.41 5.21
CA ASN A 361 10.74 17.62 6.62
C ASN A 361 11.37 16.38 7.28
N LEU A 362 11.96 16.57 8.45
CA LEU A 362 12.71 15.53 9.15
C LEU A 362 11.87 14.32 9.53
N GLU A 363 10.58 14.51 9.84
CA GLU A 363 9.69 13.40 10.21
C GLU A 363 9.34 12.51 9.01
N LYS A 364 9.12 13.11 7.84
CA LYS A 364 8.90 12.39 6.59
C LYS A 364 10.14 11.60 6.17
N LEU A 365 11.33 12.19 6.30
CA LEU A 365 12.59 11.49 6.03
C LEU A 365 12.81 10.30 6.97
N ARG A 366 12.45 10.44 8.25
CA ARG A 366 12.49 9.32 9.22
C ARG A 366 11.54 8.20 8.85
N ARG A 367 10.30 8.53 8.49
CA ARG A 367 9.29 7.56 8.06
C ARG A 367 9.74 6.83 6.80
N ALA A 368 10.27 7.55 5.81
CA ALA A 368 10.77 6.98 4.57
C ALA A 368 12.00 6.06 4.77
N ALA A 369 12.84 6.35 5.78
CA ALA A 369 14.00 5.51 6.09
C ALA A 369 13.62 4.15 6.72
N GLY A 370 12.40 4.00 7.25
CA GLY A 370 11.86 2.71 7.72
C GLY A 370 12.58 2.09 8.91
N VAL A 371 13.31 2.88 9.70
CA VAL A 371 14.10 2.40 10.85
C VAL A 371 13.29 2.49 12.13
N ASP A 372 13.42 1.48 13.01
CA ASP A 372 12.75 1.32 14.31
C ASP A 372 13.27 2.26 15.42
N ARG A 373 13.85 3.40 15.04
CA ARG A 373 14.38 4.42 15.97
C ARG A 373 14.37 5.82 15.37
N ARG A 374 14.58 6.83 16.22
CA ARG A 374 14.60 8.23 15.81
C ARG A 374 15.92 8.62 15.14
N LEU A 375 15.94 8.69 13.80
CA LEU A 375 17.13 9.10 13.05
C LEU A 375 17.43 10.60 13.18
N SER A 376 18.71 10.96 13.28
CA SER A 376 19.15 12.36 13.21
C SER A 376 19.36 12.80 11.76
N LEU A 377 19.26 14.12 11.50
CA LEU A 377 19.57 14.67 10.18
C LEU A 377 21.05 14.45 9.81
N LYS A 378 21.94 14.43 10.82
CA LYS A 378 23.35 14.10 10.65
C LYS A 378 23.53 12.70 10.05
N GLU A 379 22.89 11.69 10.61
CA GLU A 379 22.97 10.31 10.10
C GLU A 379 22.42 10.20 8.68
N ILE A 380 21.33 10.91 8.38
CA ILE A 380 20.75 10.98 7.03
C ILE A 380 21.78 11.51 6.03
N LEU A 381 22.44 12.63 6.35
CA LEU A 381 23.50 13.19 5.51
C LEU A 381 24.70 12.24 5.40
N GLN A 382 25.12 11.61 6.49
CA GLN A 382 26.20 10.63 6.47
C GLN A 382 25.89 9.45 5.53
N LYS A 383 24.64 8.96 5.50
CA LYS A 383 24.22 7.91 4.56
C LYS A 383 24.25 8.41 3.11
N ILE A 384 23.73 9.62 2.87
CA ILE A 384 23.65 10.22 1.52
C ILE A 384 25.05 10.39 0.91
N PHE A 385 26.02 10.86 1.70
CA PHE A 385 27.41 11.04 1.25
C PHE A 385 28.27 9.78 1.38
N GLY A 386 27.69 8.62 1.72
CA GLY A 386 28.40 7.33 1.74
C GLY A 386 29.36 7.13 2.91
N LEU A 387 29.24 7.92 3.99
CA LEU A 387 30.02 7.78 5.21
C LEU A 387 29.51 6.62 6.09
N ILE A 388 28.24 6.26 5.96
CA ILE A 388 27.67 5.03 6.53
C ILE A 388 26.98 4.20 5.43
N PRO A 389 27.10 2.87 5.45
CA PRO A 389 26.54 2.01 4.40
C PRO A 389 25.03 1.82 4.52
N TYR A 390 24.47 1.89 5.73
CA TYR A 390 23.04 1.78 6.01
C TYR A 390 22.72 2.36 7.40
N PHE A 391 21.44 2.58 7.69
CA PHE A 391 21.00 2.98 9.03
C PHE A 391 20.89 1.75 9.93
N LYS A 392 21.68 1.72 11.00
CA LYS A 392 21.58 0.67 12.03
C LYS A 392 20.21 0.71 12.70
N SER A 393 19.61 -0.46 12.90
CA SER A 393 18.40 -0.65 13.69
C SER A 393 18.61 -0.32 15.17
N LYS A 394 17.52 -0.23 15.92
CA LYS A 394 17.53 -0.05 17.38
C LYS A 394 18.34 -1.14 18.08
N ASP A 395 18.16 -2.40 17.67
CA ASP A 395 18.84 -3.53 18.29
C ASP A 395 20.34 -3.57 17.96
N GLU A 396 20.72 -3.24 16.72
CA GLU A 396 22.13 -3.14 16.30
C GLU A 396 22.86 -2.02 17.06
N LEU A 397 22.24 -0.85 17.25
CA LEU A 397 22.85 0.21 18.05
C LEU A 397 23.01 -0.19 19.51
N LEU A 398 21.99 -0.82 20.10
CA LEU A 398 22.10 -1.32 21.47
C LEU A 398 23.16 -2.40 21.61
N GLU A 399 23.40 -3.18 20.53
CA GLU A 399 24.50 -4.14 20.48
C GLU A 399 25.85 -3.43 20.49
N ASP A 400 26.04 -2.43 19.62
CA ASP A 400 27.28 -1.67 19.55
C ASP A 400 27.60 -0.98 20.88
N GLU A 401 26.61 -0.31 21.49
CA GLU A 401 26.76 0.34 22.80
C GLU A 401 27.10 -0.68 23.90
N PHE A 402 26.53 -1.89 23.82
CA PHE A 402 26.88 -2.96 24.75
C PHE A 402 28.31 -3.49 24.51
N GLN A 403 28.77 -3.58 23.26
CA GLN A 403 30.16 -3.95 22.95
C GLN A 403 31.15 -2.90 23.47
N GLU A 404 30.85 -1.61 23.28
CA GLU A 404 31.65 -0.51 23.85
C GLU A 404 31.68 -0.58 25.38
N PHE A 405 30.55 -0.87 26.01
CA PHE A 405 30.49 -1.12 27.45
C PHE A 405 31.40 -2.28 27.88
N LEU A 406 31.44 -3.39 27.13
CA LEU A 406 32.35 -4.51 27.41
C LEU A 406 33.82 -4.12 27.23
N LEU A 407 34.16 -3.36 26.18
CA LEU A 407 35.52 -2.89 25.92
C LEU A 407 36.01 -1.92 27.01
N ALA A 408 35.16 -0.96 27.41
CA ALA A 408 35.45 -0.01 28.48
C ALA A 408 35.67 -0.71 29.84
N ASN A 409 35.11 -1.91 30.01
CA ASN A 409 35.16 -2.68 31.24
C ASN A 409 35.96 -3.98 31.13
N GLN A 410 36.77 -4.14 30.08
CA GLN A 410 37.48 -5.38 29.78
C GLN A 410 38.37 -5.86 30.94
N SER A 411 38.93 -4.95 31.74
CA SER A 411 39.76 -5.28 32.91
C SER A 411 38.97 -5.87 34.10
N LYS A 412 37.65 -5.67 34.13
CA LYS A 412 36.75 -6.17 35.19
C LYS A 412 35.99 -7.44 34.78
N LEU A 413 35.97 -7.77 33.48
CA LEU A 413 35.36 -8.98 32.95
C LEU A 413 36.33 -10.16 33.09
N ALA A 414 36.02 -11.13 33.95
CA ALA A 414 36.80 -12.37 34.10
C ALA A 414 36.60 -13.31 32.89
N GLU A 415 37.62 -14.12 32.56
CA GLU A 415 37.71 -14.97 31.35
C GLU A 415 36.56 -15.98 31.13
N ASP A 416 35.71 -16.27 32.13
CA ASP A 416 34.79 -17.42 32.12
C ASP A 416 33.31 -17.07 32.44
N GLN A 417 32.81 -15.97 31.87
CA GLN A 417 31.46 -15.44 32.15
C GLN A 417 30.50 -15.43 30.93
N GLY A 418 30.60 -16.40 30.01
CA GLY A 418 29.75 -16.42 28.80
C GLY A 418 28.23 -16.37 29.07
N ILE A 419 27.75 -17.05 30.12
CA ILE A 419 26.33 -16.99 30.54
C ILE A 419 25.98 -15.64 31.18
N ALA A 420 26.92 -15.03 31.90
CA ALA A 420 26.69 -13.75 32.57
C ALA A 420 26.65 -12.59 31.57
N VAL A 421 27.45 -12.64 30.49
CA VAL A 421 27.40 -11.64 29.41
C VAL A 421 26.02 -11.60 28.75
N LEU A 422 25.36 -12.74 28.58
CA LEU A 422 24.00 -12.78 28.01
C LEU A 422 22.97 -12.13 28.95
N ALA A 423 23.07 -12.39 30.26
CA ALA A 423 22.21 -11.76 31.25
C ALA A 423 22.48 -10.24 31.35
N MET A 424 23.75 -9.83 31.31
CA MET A 424 24.17 -8.43 31.28
C MET A 424 23.64 -7.71 30.03
N LYS A 425 23.75 -8.35 28.86
CA LYS A 425 23.21 -7.85 27.59
C LYS A 425 21.71 -7.65 27.66
N TYR A 426 20.99 -8.65 28.18
CA TYR A 426 19.54 -8.57 28.34
C TYR A 426 19.15 -7.42 29.26
N PHE A 427 19.83 -7.28 30.41
CA PHE A 427 19.59 -6.18 31.34
C PHE A 427 19.94 -4.81 30.75
N PHE A 428 21.06 -4.70 30.04
CA PHE A 428 21.48 -3.48 29.36
C PHE A 428 20.43 -3.01 28.35
N LYS A 429 19.99 -3.90 27.47
CA LYS A 429 18.97 -3.59 26.46
C LYS A 429 17.64 -3.21 27.13
N ALA A 430 17.17 -4.02 28.08
CA ALA A 430 15.92 -3.76 28.79
C ALA A 430 15.94 -2.39 29.51
N TYR A 431 17.04 -2.09 30.23
CA TYR A 431 17.21 -0.82 30.94
C TYR A 431 17.31 0.37 29.97
N ALA A 432 17.98 0.23 28.82
CA ALA A 432 18.06 1.29 27.82
C ALA A 432 16.70 1.61 27.19
N THR A 433 15.82 0.61 27.02
CA THR A 433 14.57 0.75 26.26
C THR A 433 13.30 0.94 27.09
N ASP A 434 13.23 0.40 28.30
CA ASP A 434 12.02 0.43 29.14
C ASP A 434 12.14 1.50 30.24
N ALA A 435 11.42 2.61 30.07
CA ALA A 435 11.39 3.70 31.04
C ALA A 435 10.78 3.28 32.39
N ALA A 436 9.82 2.35 32.41
CA ALA A 436 9.21 1.84 33.63
C ALA A 436 10.20 0.95 34.39
N LEU A 437 10.93 0.08 33.68
CA LEU A 437 12.03 -0.68 34.28
C LEU A 437 13.10 0.24 34.86
N ARG A 438 13.52 1.27 34.13
CA ARG A 438 14.51 2.25 34.65
C ARG A 438 14.05 2.87 35.96
N ALA A 439 12.80 3.33 36.03
CA ALA A 439 12.24 3.92 37.25
C ALA A 439 12.23 2.91 38.41
N ILE A 440 11.87 1.66 38.15
CA ILE A 440 11.88 0.59 39.16
C ILE A 440 13.30 0.34 39.71
N ILE A 441 14.30 0.29 38.83
CA ILE A 441 15.70 0.03 39.20
C ILE A 441 16.30 1.24 39.93
N ASP A 442 16.06 2.46 39.43
CA ASP A 442 16.59 3.70 40.00
C ASP A 442 16.01 3.99 41.39
N ASP A 443 14.72 3.78 41.58
CA ASP A 443 14.03 3.97 42.86
C ASP A 443 14.22 2.76 43.81
N LYS A 444 14.96 1.73 43.38
CA LYS A 444 15.17 0.47 44.12
C LYS A 444 13.87 -0.25 44.51
N ARG A 445 12.83 -0.14 43.68
CA ARG A 445 11.49 -0.73 43.88
C ARG A 445 11.40 -2.16 43.35
N PHE A 446 12.36 -3.01 43.74
CA PHE A 446 12.53 -4.36 43.17
C PHE A 446 11.31 -5.30 43.31
N GLY A 447 10.36 -5.01 44.20
CA GLY A 447 9.09 -5.75 44.32
C GLY A 447 8.19 -5.61 43.08
N GLU A 448 8.29 -4.50 42.35
CA GLU A 448 7.51 -4.20 41.15
C GLU A 448 8.05 -4.93 39.89
N LEU A 449 9.26 -5.49 39.95
CA LEU A 449 9.80 -6.33 38.87
C LEU A 449 9.02 -7.64 38.69
N ASN A 450 8.22 -8.06 39.67
CA ASN A 450 7.37 -9.25 39.52
C ASN A 450 6.19 -9.04 38.58
N VAL A 451 5.83 -7.79 38.31
CA VAL A 451 4.71 -7.42 37.43
C VAL A 451 5.17 -6.75 36.14
N ASN A 452 6.48 -6.55 35.95
CA ASN A 452 7.02 -6.01 34.70
C ASN A 452 7.03 -7.12 33.62
N PRO A 453 6.40 -6.90 32.45
CA PRO A 453 6.31 -7.91 31.39
C PRO A 453 7.63 -8.13 30.63
N ALA A 454 8.56 -7.18 30.68
CA ALA A 454 9.81 -7.20 29.92
C ALA A 454 11.02 -7.70 30.73
N PHE A 455 11.14 -7.40 32.02
CA PHE A 455 12.30 -7.81 32.82
C PHE A 455 11.93 -8.14 34.27
N GLY A 456 12.17 -9.38 34.67
CA GLY A 456 11.75 -9.92 35.95
C GLY A 456 12.84 -9.99 37.02
N VAL A 457 12.43 -10.36 38.24
CA VAL A 457 13.36 -10.60 39.37
C VAL A 457 14.33 -11.75 39.07
N GLY A 458 13.91 -12.76 38.31
CA GLY A 458 14.76 -13.86 37.86
C GLY A 458 15.91 -13.39 36.97
N ASP A 459 15.61 -12.47 36.04
CA ASP A 459 16.57 -11.91 35.09
C ASP A 459 17.59 -11.03 35.81
N LEU A 460 17.14 -10.18 36.76
CA LEU A 460 18.04 -9.38 37.58
C LEU A 460 19.00 -10.25 38.42
N ARG A 461 18.52 -11.40 38.92
CA ARG A 461 19.36 -12.34 39.69
C ARG A 461 20.42 -13.01 38.84
N ALA A 462 20.16 -13.22 37.54
CA ALA A 462 21.11 -13.78 36.60
C ALA A 462 22.26 -12.81 36.26
N VAL A 463 22.06 -11.50 36.44
CA VAL A 463 23.12 -10.49 36.32
C VAL A 463 24.05 -10.54 37.55
N PRO A 464 25.38 -10.56 37.37
CA PRO A 464 26.33 -10.52 38.49
C PRO A 464 26.14 -9.26 39.35
N PRO A 465 26.30 -9.34 40.70
CA PRO A 465 26.01 -8.23 41.60
C PRO A 465 26.74 -6.93 41.26
N GLU A 466 27.99 -7.02 40.80
CA GLU A 466 28.82 -5.89 40.39
C GLU A 466 28.23 -5.11 39.19
N TRP A 467 27.52 -5.78 38.29
CA TRP A 467 26.95 -5.19 37.08
C TRP A 467 25.51 -4.69 37.25
N ARG A 468 24.85 -5.03 38.36
CA ARG A 468 23.50 -4.54 38.66
C ARG A 468 23.43 -3.04 38.91
N GLU A 469 24.52 -2.46 39.42
CA GLU A 469 24.67 -1.00 39.58
C GLU A 469 25.50 -0.39 38.43
N GLY A 470 26.54 -1.09 37.95
CA GLY A 470 27.42 -0.58 36.90
C GLY A 470 26.78 -0.41 35.52
N ILE A 471 25.82 -1.26 35.13
CA ILE A 471 25.10 -1.11 33.84
C ILE A 471 24.20 0.14 33.84
N PRO A 472 23.33 0.36 34.85
CA PRO A 472 22.56 1.59 34.94
C PRO A 472 23.40 2.87 34.96
N GLU A 473 24.52 2.88 35.67
CA GLU A 473 25.43 4.04 35.71
C GLU A 473 26.01 4.34 34.32
N TYR A 474 26.53 3.32 33.64
CA TYR A 474 27.07 3.50 32.28
C TYR A 474 26.01 4.00 31.31
N VAL A 475 24.81 3.41 31.33
CA VAL A 475 23.71 3.80 30.43
C VAL A 475 23.29 5.26 30.66
N LYS A 476 23.28 5.76 31.90
CA LYS A 476 22.96 7.16 32.19
C LYS A 476 24.01 8.14 31.69
N ASP A 477 25.28 7.76 31.80
CA ASP A 477 26.40 8.65 31.52
C ASP A 477 26.79 8.67 30.03
N TYR A 478 26.66 7.55 29.34
CA TYR A 478 27.22 7.36 28.00
C TYR A 478 26.20 7.05 26.90
N VAL A 479 25.01 6.52 27.24
CA VAL A 479 24.04 6.10 26.22
C VAL A 479 22.97 7.18 26.01
N PRO A 480 22.82 7.72 24.78
CA PRO A 480 21.82 8.74 24.48
C PRO A 480 20.41 8.14 24.41
N LEU A 481 19.75 8.01 25.56
CA LEU A 481 18.44 7.36 25.71
C LEU A 481 17.34 7.91 24.79
N ASN A 482 17.42 9.18 24.39
CA ASN A 482 16.49 9.82 23.46
C ASN A 482 16.45 9.18 22.06
N GLN A 483 17.45 8.38 21.70
CA GLN A 483 17.49 7.65 20.43
C GLN A 483 16.68 6.35 20.46
N PHE A 484 16.40 5.82 21.66
CA PHE A 484 15.77 4.51 21.89
C PHE A 484 14.36 4.61 22.45
N MET A 485 13.90 5.82 22.81
CA MET A 485 12.58 6.12 23.37
C MET A 485 11.55 6.50 22.29
#